data_AF-A0A3D3ITV0-F1
#
_entry.id   AF-A0A3D3ITV0-F1
#
_cell.length_a   1.000
_cell.length_b   1.000
_cell.length_c   1.000
_cell.angle_alpha   90.00
_cell.angle_beta   90.00
_cell.angle_gamma   90.00
#
_symmetry.space_group_name_H-M   'P 1'
#
loop_
_entity.id
_entity.type
_entity.pdbx_description
1 polymer ?
#
loop_
_entity_poly.entity_id
_entity_poly.type
_entity_poly.pdbx_seq_one_letter_code
_entity_poly.pdbx_strand_id
1 'polypeptide(L)'
;MAEGNFKPYLTLYDDAPKYGAGFNHFEYVNPDAPKGGNLRLGALGGFDSLNGFILRGETAQGLGLTLDTLMTSSSDEANTKYPLVAESVAVASDRKSVTFKINPAARWQDGKKITAQDVVWTFDILRDRKST
;
A
#
# COMPACT_ATOMS: atom_id res chain seq x y z
N MET A 1 -12.91 11.25 -19.56
CA MET A 1 -11.99 10.81 -18.49
C MET A 1 -12.42 11.55 -17.24
N ALA A 2 -12.64 10.89 -16.10
CA ALA A 2 -13.13 11.59 -14.91
C ALA A 2 -12.06 12.59 -14.44
N GLU A 3 -12.36 13.88 -14.57
CA GLU A 3 -11.51 14.98 -14.13
C GLU A 3 -11.58 15.08 -12.60
N GLY A 4 -10.79 14.25 -11.93
CA GLY A 4 -10.59 14.32 -10.49
C GLY A 4 -9.38 15.18 -10.14
N ASN A 5 -9.44 15.94 -9.05
CA ASN A 5 -8.26 16.62 -8.49
C ASN A 5 -7.31 15.58 -7.87
N PHE A 6 -6.38 15.06 -8.67
CA PHE A 6 -5.39 14.08 -8.21
C PHE A 6 -4.39 14.70 -7.25
N LYS A 7 -4.29 14.12 -6.05
CA LYS A 7 -3.35 14.53 -5.01
C LYS A 7 -2.33 13.43 -4.74
N PRO A 8 -1.07 13.77 -4.41
CA PRO A 8 -0.05 12.81 -3.99
C PRO A 8 -0.17 12.50 -2.48
N TYR A 9 -1.40 12.48 -1.95
CA TYR A 9 -1.75 12.13 -0.58
C TYR A 9 -3.26 11.94 -0.48
N LEU A 10 -3.71 11.25 0.56
CA LEU A 10 -5.12 11.10 0.92
C LEU A 10 -5.28 11.32 2.42
N THR A 11 -6.07 12.31 2.80
CA THR A 11 -6.49 12.54 4.18
C THR A 11 -7.96 12.18 4.34
N LEU A 12 -8.36 11.72 5.52
CA LEU A 12 -9.75 11.32 5.78
C LEU A 12 -10.72 12.53 5.82
N TYR A 13 -10.25 13.65 6.37
CA TYR A 13 -11.06 14.83 6.68
C TYR A 13 -10.75 16.05 5.81
N ASP A 14 -10.06 15.85 4.67
CA ASP A 14 -9.61 16.92 3.76
C ASP A 14 -8.71 17.97 4.44
N ASP A 15 -8.12 17.62 5.58
CA ASP A 15 -7.10 18.39 6.27
C ASP A 15 -5.77 18.40 5.51
N ALA A 16 -4.94 19.41 5.80
CA ALA A 16 -3.61 19.51 5.20
C ALA A 16 -2.71 18.39 5.76
N PRO A 17 -2.06 17.59 4.91
CA PRO A 17 -1.14 16.55 5.36
C PRO A 17 0.10 17.19 6.00
N LYS A 18 0.75 16.47 6.93
CA LYS A 18 2.05 16.89 7.47
C LYS A 18 3.11 16.98 6.36
N TYR A 19 3.10 16.02 5.44
CA TYR A 19 4.05 15.96 4.33
C TYR A 19 3.38 16.48 3.04
N GLY A 20 3.86 17.63 2.56
CA GLY A 20 3.37 18.22 1.30
C GLY A 20 3.87 17.49 0.05
N ALA A 21 3.45 17.98 -1.12
CA ALA A 21 3.96 17.46 -2.39
C ALA A 21 5.50 17.63 -2.48
N GLY A 22 6.20 16.58 -2.93
CA GLY A 22 7.65 16.61 -3.13
C GLY A 22 8.49 16.33 -1.88
N PHE A 23 7.90 15.90 -0.77
CA PHE A 23 8.68 15.36 0.35
C PHE A 23 9.43 14.08 -0.10
N ASN A 24 10.64 13.89 0.43
CA ASN A 24 11.52 12.80 -0.02
C ASN A 24 11.59 11.61 0.98
N HIS A 25 11.21 11.84 2.23
CA HIS A 25 11.16 10.81 3.28
C HIS A 25 10.28 11.28 4.44
N PHE A 26 9.75 10.35 5.23
CA PHE A 26 9.11 10.69 6.50
C PHE A 26 10.15 11.19 7.51
N GLU A 27 9.72 12.06 8.43
CA GLU A 27 10.59 12.70 9.42
C GLU A 27 11.16 11.68 10.43
N TYR A 28 10.41 10.61 10.71
CA TYR A 28 10.84 9.54 11.60
C TYR A 28 11.80 8.52 10.95
N VAL A 29 12.23 8.76 9.70
CA VAL A 29 13.17 7.91 8.97
C VAL A 29 14.55 8.57 8.93
N ASN A 30 15.59 7.78 9.17
CA ASN A 30 16.96 8.17 8.86
C ASN A 30 17.25 7.93 7.35
N PRO A 31 17.36 8.97 6.50
CA PRO A 31 17.63 8.79 5.07
C PRO A 31 19.01 8.17 4.79
N ASP A 32 19.97 8.38 5.71
CA ASP A 32 21.34 7.88 5.63
C ASP A 32 21.51 6.50 6.31
N ALA A 33 20.40 5.79 6.57
CA ALA A 33 20.45 4.48 7.20
C ALA A 33 21.32 3.50 6.39
N PRO A 34 22.35 2.87 7.00
CA PRO A 34 23.24 1.96 6.30
C PRO A 34 22.44 0.78 5.72
N LYS A 35 22.77 0.38 4.49
CA LYS A 35 22.11 -0.73 3.79
C LYS A 35 22.92 -2.01 3.96
N GLY A 36 22.23 -3.12 4.25
CA GLY A 36 22.83 -4.44 4.43
C GLY A 36 22.70 -4.98 5.86
N GLY A 37 23.35 -6.13 6.10
CA GLY A 37 23.24 -6.86 7.37
C GLY A 37 22.09 -7.87 7.39
N ASN A 38 21.93 -8.56 8.53
CA ASN A 38 20.89 -9.57 8.74
C ASN A 38 20.06 -9.23 9.97
N LEU A 39 18.76 -8.97 9.77
CA LEU A 39 17.80 -8.85 10.86
C LEU A 39 17.25 -10.24 11.21
N ARG A 40 17.40 -10.66 12.47
CA ARG A 40 16.85 -11.92 12.98
C ARG A 40 15.75 -11.60 14.00
N LEU A 41 14.51 -11.90 13.63
CA LEU A 41 13.34 -11.69 14.47
C LEU A 41 12.85 -13.04 15.02
N GLY A 42 12.41 -13.04 16.28
CA GLY A 42 11.67 -14.17 16.85
C GLY A 42 10.19 -14.06 16.51
N ALA A 43 9.56 -15.20 16.24
CA ALA A 43 8.12 -15.32 16.06
C ALA A 43 7.57 -16.30 17.09
N LEU A 44 6.42 -15.98 17.68
CA LEU A 44 5.69 -16.90 18.56
C LEU A 44 4.82 -17.82 17.72
N GLY A 45 4.84 -19.13 18.02
CA GLY A 45 4.07 -20.14 17.29
C GLY A 45 4.75 -20.60 16.00
N GLY A 46 3.97 -21.28 15.15
CA GLY A 46 4.37 -21.74 13.81
C GLY A 46 3.47 -21.14 12.73
N PHE A 47 3.68 -21.56 11.49
CA PHE A 47 2.81 -21.24 10.36
C PHE A 47 2.62 -22.47 9.48
N ASP A 48 1.50 -22.53 8.77
CA ASP A 48 1.20 -23.56 7.77
C ASP A 48 0.89 -22.98 6.38
N SER A 49 0.86 -21.65 6.25
CA SER A 49 0.56 -20.95 5.00
C SER A 49 1.46 -19.73 4.76
N LEU A 50 1.85 -19.54 3.50
CA LEU A 50 2.50 -18.32 2.99
C LEU A 50 1.51 -17.40 2.26
N ASN A 51 0.22 -17.74 2.23
CA ASN A 51 -0.83 -16.90 1.69
C ASN A 51 -1.47 -16.09 2.83
N GLY A 52 -1.22 -14.77 2.85
CA GLY A 52 -1.76 -13.85 3.87
C GLY A 52 -3.27 -13.58 3.79
N PHE A 53 -3.98 -14.16 2.82
CA PHE A 53 -5.40 -13.91 2.56
C PHE A 53 -6.29 -15.16 2.78
N ILE A 54 -5.91 -16.03 3.71
CA ILE A 54 -6.69 -17.23 4.11
C ILE A 54 -7.66 -16.91 5.27
N LEU A 55 -8.81 -17.59 5.35
CA LEU A 55 -9.72 -17.51 6.50
C LEU A 55 -9.40 -18.53 7.60
N ARG A 56 -8.63 -19.58 7.28
CA ARG A 56 -8.29 -20.67 8.19
C ARG A 56 -6.84 -21.11 7.99
N GLY A 57 -6.15 -21.38 9.09
CA GLY A 57 -4.73 -21.71 9.14
C GLY A 57 -3.95 -20.58 9.81
N GLU A 58 -2.64 -20.76 9.94
CA GLU A 58 -1.73 -19.79 10.56
C GLU A 58 -0.76 -19.26 9.51
N THR A 59 -0.84 -17.97 9.23
CA THR A 59 0.01 -17.30 8.23
C THR A 59 1.39 -16.98 8.78
N ALA A 60 2.43 -17.09 7.96
CA ALA A 60 3.77 -16.68 8.35
C ALA A 60 3.84 -15.20 8.79
N GLN A 61 4.55 -14.92 9.89
CA GLN A 61 4.86 -13.55 10.29
C GLN A 61 5.79 -12.89 9.26
N GLY A 62 5.58 -11.59 9.01
CA GLY A 62 6.40 -10.82 8.07
C GLY A 62 5.95 -10.85 6.60
N LEU A 63 4.87 -11.56 6.25
CA LEU A 63 4.31 -11.54 4.88
C LEU A 63 3.91 -10.13 4.41
N GLY A 64 3.66 -9.19 5.32
CA GLY A 64 3.44 -7.79 4.98
C GLY A 64 4.65 -7.10 4.33
N LEU A 65 5.85 -7.68 4.43
CA LEU A 65 7.06 -7.17 3.75
C LEU A 65 7.14 -7.60 2.28
N THR A 66 6.27 -8.52 1.83
CA THR A 66 6.27 -9.05 0.46
C THR A 66 5.09 -8.54 -0.37
N LEU A 67 4.21 -7.72 0.21
CA LEU A 67 2.98 -7.23 -0.40
C LEU A 67 2.92 -5.71 -0.25
N ASP A 68 2.58 -5.02 -1.33
CA ASP A 68 2.40 -3.56 -1.32
C ASP A 68 0.92 -3.18 -1.46
N THR A 69 0.55 -2.08 -0.82
CA THR A 69 -0.75 -1.43 -0.96
C THR A 69 -0.73 -0.37 -2.07
N LEU A 70 -1.90 0.14 -2.46
CA LEU A 70 -1.97 1.29 -3.36
C LEU A 70 -1.33 2.55 -2.75
N MET A 71 -1.52 2.76 -1.45
CA MET A 71 -0.98 3.88 -0.69
C MET A 71 -0.55 3.41 0.69
N THR A 72 0.50 3.99 1.25
CA THR A 72 1.02 3.67 2.58
C THR A 72 0.57 4.70 3.62
N SER A 73 0.33 4.28 4.86
CA SER A 73 0.00 5.20 5.95
C SER A 73 1.28 5.77 6.59
N SER A 74 1.24 7.03 7.02
CA SER A 74 2.31 7.57 7.87
C SER A 74 2.16 7.07 9.31
N SER A 75 3.26 6.83 10.01
CA SER A 75 3.25 6.41 11.43
C SER A 75 3.09 7.58 12.42
N ASP A 76 3.27 8.81 11.96
CA ASP A 76 3.17 10.04 12.75
C ASP A 76 1.96 10.91 12.38
N GLU A 77 1.03 10.37 11.60
CA GLU A 77 -0.26 10.97 11.28
C GLU A 77 -1.38 9.94 11.46
N ALA A 78 -2.51 10.34 12.03
CA ALA A 78 -3.59 9.41 12.35
C ALA A 78 -4.34 8.89 11.12
N ASN A 79 -4.55 9.75 10.11
CA ASN A 79 -5.51 9.50 9.02
C ASN A 79 -4.98 9.89 7.62
N THR A 80 -3.65 9.91 7.45
CA THR A 80 -3.01 10.32 6.19
C THR A 80 -2.33 9.15 5.49
N LYS A 81 -2.53 9.06 4.18
CA LYS A 81 -1.87 8.10 3.30
C LYS A 81 -1.08 8.80 2.20
N TYR A 82 0.04 8.19 1.82
CA TYR A 82 0.98 8.68 0.81
C TYR A 82 1.18 7.66 -0.32
N PRO A 83 1.70 8.10 -1.49
CA PRO A 83 1.91 7.25 -2.65
C PRO A 83 2.73 6.01 -2.36
N LEU A 84 2.35 4.89 -2.99
CA LEU A 84 3.13 3.64 -3.02
C LEU A 84 3.00 3.05 -4.44
N VAL A 85 2.19 2.00 -4.63
CA VAL A 85 1.88 1.47 -5.97
C VAL A 85 1.09 2.48 -6.81
N ALA A 86 0.22 3.27 -6.18
CA ALA A 86 -0.42 4.41 -6.81
C ALA A 86 0.40 5.69 -6.55
N GLU A 87 0.68 6.45 -7.61
CA GLU A 87 1.41 7.73 -7.53
C GLU A 87 0.51 8.89 -7.07
N SER A 88 -0.80 8.78 -7.29
CA SER A 88 -1.78 9.78 -6.89
C SER A 88 -3.18 9.20 -6.83
N VAL A 89 -4.07 9.94 -6.17
CA VAL A 89 -5.45 9.56 -5.93
C VAL A 89 -6.37 10.76 -6.08
N ALA A 90 -7.56 10.54 -6.64
CA ALA A 90 -8.65 11.51 -6.68
C ALA A 90 -9.90 10.88 -6.07
N VAL A 91 -10.52 11.59 -5.13
CA VAL A 91 -11.82 11.21 -4.54
C VAL A 91 -12.88 12.11 -5.16
N ALA A 92 -13.98 11.52 -5.62
CA ALA A 92 -15.11 12.30 -6.14
C ALA A 92 -15.72 13.17 -5.04
N SER A 93 -16.28 14.33 -5.42
CA SER A 93 -16.87 15.28 -4.46
C SER A 93 -18.01 14.68 -3.63
N ASP A 94 -18.76 13.73 -4.18
CA ASP A 94 -19.82 12.99 -3.49
C ASP A 94 -19.30 11.79 -2.66
N ARG A 95 -17.98 11.56 -2.68
CA ARG A 95 -17.28 10.43 -2.05
C ARG A 95 -17.77 9.04 -2.47
N LYS A 96 -18.51 8.92 -3.58
CA LYS A 96 -19.01 7.64 -4.10
C LYS A 96 -18.02 6.91 -5.00
N SER A 97 -16.92 7.56 -5.38
CA SER A 97 -15.84 6.92 -6.12
C SER A 97 -14.47 7.47 -5.72
N VAL A 98 -13.47 6.62 -5.88
CA VAL A 98 -12.05 6.95 -5.74
C VAL A 98 -11.32 6.40 -6.95
N THR A 99 -10.44 7.21 -7.53
CA THR A 99 -9.62 6.84 -8.69
C THR A 99 -8.16 6.89 -8.29
N PHE A 100 -7.45 5.79 -8.49
CA PHE A 100 -6.01 5.69 -8.25
C PHE A 100 -5.25 5.69 -9.59
N LYS A 101 -4.17 6.45 -9.66
CA LYS A 101 -3.26 6.42 -10.80
C LYS A 101 -2.06 5.54 -10.46
N ILE A 102 -1.87 4.45 -11.19
CA ILE A 102 -0.76 3.52 -10.95
C ILE A 102 0.56 4.17 -11.34
N ASN A 103 1.56 4.04 -10.46
CA ASN A 103 2.91 4.50 -10.73
C ASN A 103 3.51 3.66 -11.88
N PRO A 104 3.93 4.27 -13.00
CA PRO A 104 4.46 3.54 -14.15
C PRO A 104 5.79 2.81 -13.88
N ALA A 105 6.47 3.14 -12.77
CA ALA A 105 7.67 2.45 -12.29
C ALA A 105 7.38 1.27 -11.36
N ALA A 106 6.14 1.10 -10.88
CA ALA A 106 5.76 0.00 -9.99
C ALA A 106 5.90 -1.35 -10.70
N ARG A 107 6.62 -2.29 -10.07
CA ARG A 107 6.93 -3.59 -10.64
C ARG A 107 6.82 -4.68 -9.59
N TRP A 108 6.40 -5.85 -10.05
CA TRP A 108 6.55 -7.09 -9.32
C TRP A 108 8.03 -7.47 -9.20
N GLN A 109 8.33 -8.38 -8.27
CA GLN A 109 9.68 -8.93 -8.07
C GLN A 109 10.22 -9.67 -9.31
N ASP A 110 9.36 -10.10 -10.24
CA ASP A 110 9.76 -10.69 -11.53
C ASP A 110 10.04 -9.64 -12.63
N GLY A 111 9.92 -8.35 -12.30
CA GLY A 111 10.18 -7.22 -13.20
C GLY A 111 8.99 -6.76 -14.03
N LYS A 112 7.86 -7.49 -14.05
CA LYS A 112 6.65 -7.07 -14.75
C LYS A 112 6.05 -5.83 -14.10
N LYS A 113 5.47 -4.94 -14.90
CA LYS A 113 4.78 -3.75 -14.39
C LYS A 113 3.52 -4.15 -13.63
N ILE A 114 3.26 -3.47 -12.52
CA ILE A 114 1.96 -3.52 -11.87
C ILE A 114 0.99 -2.67 -12.70
N THR A 115 -0.21 -3.19 -12.94
CA THR A 115 -1.23 -2.57 -13.79
C THR A 115 -2.55 -2.41 -13.04
N ALA A 116 -3.45 -1.58 -13.57
CA ALA A 116 -4.81 -1.49 -13.06
C ALA A 116 -5.56 -2.84 -13.12
N GLN A 117 -5.22 -3.71 -14.08
CA GLN A 117 -5.84 -5.02 -14.19
C GLN A 117 -5.47 -5.94 -13.02
N ASP A 118 -4.25 -5.83 -12.49
CA ASP A 118 -3.82 -6.59 -11.31
C ASP A 118 -4.60 -6.15 -10.06
N VAL A 119 -4.90 -4.86 -9.96
CA VAL A 119 -5.71 -4.29 -8.87
C VAL A 119 -7.16 -4.77 -8.97
N VAL A 120 -7.75 -4.76 -10.17
CA VAL A 120 -9.10 -5.29 -10.42
C VAL A 120 -9.16 -6.77 -10.06
N TRP A 121 -8.20 -7.57 -10.56
CA TRP A 121 -8.12 -9.00 -10.24
C TRP A 121 -8.01 -9.24 -8.74
N THR A 122 -7.18 -8.47 -8.03
CA THR A 122 -7.02 -8.56 -6.57
C THR A 122 -8.31 -8.22 -5.84
N PHE A 123 -9.00 -7.16 -6.27
CA PHE A 123 -10.28 -6.77 -5.68
C PHE A 123 -11.34 -7.87 -5.87
N ASP A 124 -11.45 -8.40 -7.09
CA ASP A 124 -12.42 -9.44 -7.42
C ASP A 124 -12.13 -10.74 -6.66
N ILE A 125 -10.89 -11.21 -6.63
CA ILE A 125 -10.56 -12.46 -5.92
C ILE A 125 -10.76 -12.34 -4.40
N LEU A 126 -10.48 -11.18 -3.80
CA LEU A 126 -10.72 -10.95 -2.37
C LEU A 126 -12.20 -10.77 -2.04
N ARG A 127 -13.00 -10.19 -2.95
CA ARG A 127 -14.45 -10.06 -2.81
C ARG A 127 -15.16 -11.40 -2.96
N ASP A 128 -14.80 -12.17 -3.98
CA ASP A 128 -15.57 -13.34 -4.43
C ASP A 128 -15.16 -14.63 -3.71
N ARG A 129 -13.90 -14.73 -3.27
CA ARG A 129 -13.41 -15.94 -2.58
C ARG A 129 -13.80 -15.90 -1.09
N LYS A 130 -14.85 -16.65 -0.73
CA LYS A 130 -14.94 -17.22 0.63
C LYS A 130 -13.78 -18.21 0.73
N SER A 131 -12.75 -17.97 1.54
CA SER A 131 -11.58 -18.85 1.49
C SER A 131 -11.98 -20.31 1.73
N THR A 132 -11.64 -21.13 0.75
CA THR A 132 -11.39 -22.56 0.91
C THR A 132 -10.16 -22.78 1.76
#